data_AF-A0A1F3PSB1-F1
#
_entry.id   AF-A0A1F3PSB1-F1
#
_cell.length_a   1.000
_cell.length_b   1.000
_cell.length_c   1.000
_cell.angle_alpha   90.00
_cell.angle_beta   90.00
_cell.angle_gamma   90.00
#
_symmetry.space_group_name_H-M   'P 1'
#
loop_
_entity.id
_entity.type
_entity.pdbx_description
1 polymer ?
#
loop_
_entity_poly.entity_id
_entity_poly.type
_entity_poly.pdbx_seq_one_letter_code
_entity_poly.pdbx_strand_id
1 'polypeptide(L)'
;MKKLIFLFVFISVQSLGLIAQTTNVIEILRNSEDKVFSRTETEKSIQFYISGINQSQIAVLEQQSLTVEGVKSLSISNNEENGKFLATAVFVKEFSGAGFQKLLLTMNVSKVVIGEREIETSKISEVLQKDAEYRKGLREIDKRIEDIQKKIDWANNDPDEKKIAEENGWFTKAYETLEKAKLEREQYISNNSK
;
A
#
# COMPACT_ATOMS: atom_id res chain seq x y z
N MET A 1 60.56 23.96 -42.22
CA MET A 1 59.39 24.67 -41.66
C MET A 1 58.28 23.65 -41.43
N LYS A 2 58.04 23.24 -40.18
CA LYS A 2 56.98 22.27 -39.83
C LYS A 2 55.68 23.05 -39.59
N LYS A 3 54.65 22.78 -40.39
CA LYS A 3 53.30 23.33 -40.18
C LYS A 3 52.60 22.49 -39.11
N LEU A 4 52.27 23.12 -37.98
CA LEU A 4 51.41 22.56 -36.94
C LEU A 4 49.96 22.71 -37.42
N ILE A 5 49.25 21.61 -37.64
CA ILE A 5 47.81 21.62 -37.91
C ILE A 5 47.13 21.52 -36.54
N PHE A 6 46.51 22.62 -36.10
CA PHE A 6 45.62 22.60 -34.93
C PHE A 6 44.28 22.01 -35.36
N LEU A 7 43.97 20.82 -34.86
CA LEU A 7 42.67 20.18 -34.99
C LEU A 7 41.74 20.74 -33.90
N PHE A 8 40.77 21.56 -34.30
CA PHE A 8 39.67 21.95 -33.42
C PHE A 8 38.64 20.81 -33.36
N VAL A 9 38.55 20.14 -32.22
CA VAL A 9 37.44 19.24 -31.91
C VAL A 9 36.23 20.11 -31.57
N PHE A 10 35.25 20.16 -32.46
CA PHE A 10 33.92 20.70 -32.17
C PHE A 10 33.20 19.74 -31.21
N ILE A 11 33.17 20.07 -29.93
CA ILE A 11 32.22 19.46 -28.99
C ILE A 11 30.86 20.10 -29.29
N SER A 12 30.02 19.41 -30.04
CA SER A 12 28.60 19.77 -30.13
C SER A 12 27.98 19.51 -28.77
N VAL A 13 27.78 20.57 -27.98
CA VAL A 13 26.83 20.56 -26.87
C VAL A 13 25.46 20.44 -27.50
N GLN A 14 24.97 19.21 -27.64
CA GLN A 14 23.57 18.99 -27.94
C GLN A 14 22.79 19.63 -26.81
N SER A 15 22.02 20.66 -27.16
CA SER A 15 21.02 21.26 -26.28
C SER A 15 20.27 20.14 -25.59
N LEU A 16 20.32 20.12 -24.25
CA LEU A 16 19.39 19.37 -23.42
C LEU A 16 17.99 19.86 -23.79
N GLY A 17 17.40 19.22 -24.80
CA GLY A 17 15.96 19.24 -24.94
C GLY A 17 15.43 18.75 -23.61
N LEU A 18 14.59 19.56 -22.96
CA LEU A 18 13.70 19.03 -21.94
C LEU A 18 12.89 17.94 -22.63
N ILE A 19 13.38 16.71 -22.58
CA ILE A 19 12.55 15.53 -22.76
C ILE A 19 11.56 15.68 -21.61
N ALA A 20 10.30 16.00 -21.94
CA ALA A 20 9.23 15.90 -20.97
C ALA A 20 9.35 14.49 -20.39
N GLN A 21 9.82 14.38 -19.15
CA GLN A 21 9.83 13.11 -18.44
C GLN A 21 8.36 12.73 -18.35
N THR A 22 7.93 11.82 -19.22
CA THR A 22 6.66 11.13 -19.04
C THR A 22 6.77 10.42 -17.71
N THR A 23 6.09 10.96 -16.71
CA THR A 23 6.05 10.35 -15.39
C THR A 23 5.03 9.25 -15.41
N ASN A 24 5.41 8.09 -14.91
CA ASN A 24 4.53 6.94 -14.91
C ASN A 24 3.47 7.12 -13.81
N VAL A 25 2.28 6.59 -14.06
CA VAL A 25 1.22 6.53 -13.05
C VAL A 25 0.86 5.07 -12.86
N ILE A 26 0.77 4.65 -11.60
CA ILE A 26 0.37 3.29 -11.24
C ILE A 26 -1.00 3.33 -10.58
N GLU A 27 -1.92 2.46 -11.00
CA GLU A 27 -3.23 2.24 -10.39
C GLU A 27 -3.28 0.85 -9.79
N ILE A 28 -3.36 0.76 -8.46
CA ILE A 28 -3.43 -0.51 -7.74
C ILE A 28 -4.82 -1.12 -7.93
N LEU A 29 -4.88 -2.41 -8.31
CA LEU A 29 -6.16 -3.09 -8.41
C LEU A 29 -6.81 -3.21 -7.04
N ARG A 30 -8.14 -3.02 -6.99
CA ARG A 30 -8.93 -2.99 -5.74
C ARG A 30 -8.72 -4.20 -4.83
N ASN A 31 -8.55 -5.38 -5.41
CA ASN A 31 -8.28 -6.64 -4.71
C ASN A 31 -6.83 -6.78 -4.18
N SER A 32 -5.92 -5.92 -4.65
CA SER A 32 -4.50 -5.89 -4.30
C SER A 32 -4.16 -4.75 -3.35
N GLU A 33 -5.10 -3.81 -3.11
CA GLU A 33 -4.91 -2.69 -2.19
C GLU A 33 -4.49 -3.17 -0.81
N ASP A 34 -5.25 -4.09 -0.20
CA ASP A 34 -4.96 -4.65 1.13
C ASP A 34 -3.56 -5.27 1.24
N LYS A 35 -2.98 -5.76 0.13
CA LYS A 35 -1.63 -6.35 0.11
C LYS A 35 -0.53 -5.30 0.17
N VAL A 36 -0.79 -4.10 -0.37
CA VAL A 36 0.12 -2.94 -0.20
C VAL A 36 0.21 -2.58 1.29
N PHE A 37 -0.92 -2.64 2.00
CA PHE A 37 -1.04 -2.22 3.41
C PHE A 37 -0.77 -3.34 4.44
N SER A 38 -0.78 -4.60 4.03
CA SER A 38 -0.60 -5.75 4.94
C SER A 38 0.83 -5.85 5.45
N ARG A 39 1.04 -6.23 6.72
CA ARG A 39 2.36 -6.56 7.30
C ARG A 39 2.54 -8.04 7.61
N THR A 40 1.49 -8.84 7.42
CA THR A 40 1.40 -10.21 7.94
C THR A 40 1.52 -11.28 6.86
N GLU A 41 1.50 -10.91 5.58
CA GLU A 41 1.62 -11.87 4.47
C GLU A 41 3.07 -12.28 4.21
N THR A 42 3.28 -13.58 4.00
CA THR A 42 4.59 -14.20 3.73
C THR A 42 5.12 -13.95 2.32
N GLU A 43 4.23 -13.61 1.38
CA GLU A 43 4.57 -13.18 0.03
C GLU A 43 3.51 -12.19 -0.43
N LYS A 44 3.93 -10.99 -0.82
CA LYS A 44 3.03 -9.95 -1.32
C LYS A 44 3.13 -9.93 -2.83
N SER A 45 2.05 -10.30 -3.49
CA SER A 45 1.89 -10.12 -4.94
C SER A 45 0.87 -9.02 -5.18
N ILE A 46 1.34 -7.90 -5.73
CA ILE A 46 0.54 -6.69 -5.98
C ILE A 46 0.34 -6.58 -7.48
N GLN A 47 -0.93 -6.57 -7.90
CA GLN A 47 -1.31 -6.29 -9.28
C GLN A 47 -1.72 -4.84 -9.44
N PHE A 48 -1.28 -4.22 -10.52
CA PHE A 48 -1.56 -2.82 -10.81
C PHE A 48 -1.49 -2.52 -12.31
N TYR A 49 -2.16 -1.46 -12.74
CA TYR A 49 -1.97 -0.90 -14.06
C TYR A 49 -0.86 0.15 -14.03
N ILE A 50 -0.04 0.21 -15.09
CA ILE A 50 0.93 1.27 -15.32
C ILE A 50 0.61 2.01 -16.62
N SER A 51 0.52 3.34 -16.55
CA SER A 51 0.37 4.24 -17.69
C SER A 51 1.55 5.20 -17.80
N GLY A 52 1.73 5.80 -18.98
CA GLY A 52 2.82 6.75 -19.26
C GLY A 52 4.12 6.10 -19.72
N ILE A 53 4.10 4.77 -19.93
CA ILE A 53 5.18 3.98 -20.51
C ILE A 53 4.80 3.51 -21.91
N ASN A 54 5.80 3.20 -22.73
CA ASN A 54 5.65 2.52 -24.01
C ASN A 54 6.19 1.09 -23.90
N GLN A 55 5.76 0.20 -24.80
CA GLN A 55 6.16 -1.21 -24.80
C GLN A 55 7.69 -1.42 -24.82
N SER A 56 8.44 -0.54 -25.50
CA SER A 56 9.91 -0.60 -25.55
C SER A 56 10.60 -0.37 -24.19
N GLN A 57 9.89 0.19 -23.20
CA GLN A 57 10.41 0.46 -21.86
C GLN A 57 10.18 -0.70 -20.89
N ILE A 58 9.32 -1.66 -21.23
CA ILE A 58 8.92 -2.76 -20.33
C ILE A 58 10.13 -3.53 -19.80
N ALA A 59 10.97 -4.07 -20.69
CA ALA A 59 12.13 -4.86 -20.29
C ALA A 59 13.11 -4.06 -19.43
N VAL A 60 13.25 -2.75 -19.69
CA VAL A 60 14.10 -1.86 -18.89
C VAL A 60 13.52 -1.68 -17.49
N LEU A 61 12.22 -1.44 -17.37
CA LEU A 61 11.54 -1.28 -16.08
C LEU A 61 11.56 -2.57 -15.26
N GLU A 62 11.32 -3.72 -15.89
CA GLU A 62 11.41 -5.03 -15.26
C GLU A 62 12.82 -5.26 -14.69
N GLN A 63 13.87 -5.02 -15.49
CA GLN A 63 15.25 -5.16 -15.01
C GLN A 63 15.62 -4.16 -13.91
N GLN A 64 15.21 -2.89 -14.04
CA GLN A 64 15.47 -1.87 -13.03
C GLN A 64 14.78 -2.18 -11.69
N SER A 65 13.56 -2.72 -11.73
CA SER A 65 12.82 -3.08 -10.53
C SER A 65 13.55 -4.12 -9.66
N LEU A 66 14.31 -5.03 -10.28
CA LEU A 66 15.08 -6.08 -9.59
C LEU A 66 16.29 -5.52 -8.84
N THR A 67 16.69 -4.28 -9.10
CA THR A 67 17.75 -3.60 -8.32
C THR A 67 17.23 -3.10 -6.96
N VAL A 68 15.91 -3.08 -6.77
CA VAL A 68 15.29 -2.63 -5.52
C VAL A 68 15.25 -3.80 -4.54
N GLU A 69 15.93 -3.62 -3.41
CA GLU A 69 15.95 -4.59 -2.33
C GLU A 69 14.52 -5.00 -1.93
N GLY A 70 14.28 -6.31 -1.93
CA GLY A 70 13.00 -6.91 -1.57
C GLY A 70 12.00 -7.11 -2.71
N VAL A 71 12.33 -6.70 -3.94
CA VAL A 71 11.57 -7.09 -5.15
C VAL A 71 12.08 -8.45 -5.63
N LYS A 72 11.20 -9.46 -5.66
CA LYS A 72 11.52 -10.79 -6.24
C LYS A 72 11.32 -10.78 -7.75
N SER A 73 10.25 -10.16 -8.22
CA SER A 73 9.95 -10.05 -9.64
C SER A 73 9.00 -8.90 -9.93
N LEU A 74 9.09 -8.39 -11.16
CA LEU A 74 8.10 -7.54 -11.80
C LEU A 74 7.84 -8.13 -13.19
N SER A 75 6.58 -8.34 -13.53
CA SER A 75 6.16 -8.72 -14.88
C SER A 75 5.13 -7.73 -15.37
N ILE A 76 5.35 -7.16 -16.55
CA ILE A 76 4.44 -6.22 -17.20
C ILE A 76 3.92 -6.87 -18.50
N SER A 77 2.62 -6.81 -18.72
CA SER A 77 1.99 -7.31 -19.94
C SER A 77 2.53 -6.55 -21.15
N ASN A 78 2.74 -7.26 -22.25
CA ASN A 78 3.05 -6.63 -23.53
C ASN A 78 1.81 -6.04 -24.23
N ASN A 79 0.62 -6.40 -23.74
CA ASN A 79 -0.64 -5.90 -24.27
C ASN A 79 -1.02 -4.64 -23.51
N GLU A 80 -1.19 -3.55 -24.25
CA GLU A 80 -1.72 -2.30 -23.76
C GLU A 80 -3.25 -2.30 -23.87
N GLU A 81 -3.93 -1.92 -22.79
CA GLU A 81 -5.38 -1.77 -22.74
C GLU A 81 -5.69 -0.36 -22.24
N ASN A 82 -6.32 0.46 -23.09
CA ASN A 82 -6.73 1.84 -22.74
C ASN A 82 -5.59 2.71 -22.16
N GLY A 83 -4.41 2.70 -22.76
CA GLY A 83 -3.29 3.54 -22.29
C GLY A 83 -2.50 2.93 -21.12
N LYS A 84 -2.78 1.67 -20.74
CA LYS A 84 -2.27 1.01 -19.54
C LYS A 84 -1.73 -0.37 -19.84
N PHE A 85 -0.70 -0.78 -19.12
CA PHE A 85 -0.22 -2.16 -19.08
C PHE A 85 -0.52 -2.77 -17.72
N LEU A 86 -0.95 -4.03 -17.69
CA LEU A 86 -1.10 -4.77 -16.43
C LEU A 86 0.26 -5.21 -15.94
N ALA A 87 0.58 -4.96 -14.68
CA ALA A 87 1.81 -5.37 -14.05
C ALA A 87 1.53 -6.16 -12.76
N THR A 88 2.42 -7.11 -12.47
CA THR A 88 2.44 -7.87 -11.21
C THR A 88 3.82 -7.77 -10.60
N ALA A 89 3.90 -7.21 -9.39
CA ALA A 89 5.12 -7.19 -8.59
C ALA A 89 5.02 -8.21 -7.45
N VAL A 90 6.07 -8.99 -7.24
CA VAL A 90 6.20 -9.95 -6.13
C VAL A 90 7.33 -9.51 -5.22
N PHE A 91 7.08 -9.51 -3.92
CA PHE A 91 8.03 -9.04 -2.92
C PHE A 91 8.43 -10.14 -1.92
N VAL A 92 9.59 -9.98 -1.30
CA VAL A 92 10.00 -10.78 -0.14
C VAL A 92 9.12 -10.47 1.08
N LYS A 93 9.10 -11.39 2.06
CA LYS A 93 8.24 -11.28 3.24
C LYS A 93 8.47 -10.00 4.03
N GLU A 94 9.72 -9.56 4.11
CA GLU A 94 10.17 -8.39 4.87
C GLU A 94 9.85 -7.06 4.16
N PHE A 95 9.19 -7.10 3.00
CA PHE A 95 8.90 -5.91 2.21
C PHE A 95 7.96 -4.95 2.93
N SER A 96 8.45 -3.72 3.07
CA SER A 96 7.79 -2.62 3.79
C SER A 96 7.34 -1.51 2.82
N GLY A 97 6.59 -0.53 3.34
CA GLY A 97 6.18 0.64 2.56
C GLY A 97 7.36 1.43 1.97
N ALA A 98 8.52 1.44 2.64
CA ALA A 98 9.73 2.09 2.12
C ALA A 98 10.31 1.36 0.89
N GLY A 99 10.21 0.02 0.86
CA GLY A 99 10.59 -0.77 -0.32
C GLY A 99 9.66 -0.49 -1.50
N PHE A 100 8.36 -0.32 -1.22
CA PHE A 100 7.36 0.03 -2.23
C PHE A 100 7.62 1.41 -2.82
N GLN A 101 7.89 2.40 -1.97
CA GLN A 101 8.27 3.73 -2.43
C GLN A 101 9.53 3.70 -3.32
N LYS A 102 10.57 2.94 -2.93
CA LYS A 102 11.78 2.79 -3.76
C LYS A 102 11.48 2.17 -5.12
N LEU A 103 10.64 1.14 -5.20
CA LEU A 103 10.20 0.57 -6.47
C LEU A 103 9.56 1.62 -7.38
N LEU A 104 8.58 2.36 -6.84
CA LEU A 104 7.86 3.39 -7.58
C LEU A 104 8.81 4.48 -8.11
N LEU A 105 9.77 4.94 -7.29
CA LEU A 105 10.78 5.91 -7.68
C LEU A 105 11.72 5.37 -8.77
N THR A 106 12.18 4.12 -8.64
CA THR A 106 13.01 3.45 -9.66
C THR A 106 12.28 3.33 -11.00
N MET A 107 10.96 3.10 -10.95
CA MET A 107 10.11 3.06 -12.13
C MET A 107 9.68 4.45 -12.62
N ASN A 108 10.24 5.55 -12.10
CA ASN A 108 9.89 6.93 -12.43
C ASN A 108 8.37 7.23 -12.33
N VAL A 109 7.72 6.65 -11.31
CA VAL A 109 6.29 6.83 -11.04
C VAL A 109 6.13 8.11 -10.23
N SER A 110 5.34 9.07 -10.73
CA SER A 110 5.03 10.30 -9.99
C SER A 110 3.88 10.12 -9.01
N LYS A 111 2.96 9.21 -9.34
CA LYS A 111 1.67 9.09 -8.66
C LYS A 111 1.17 7.66 -8.61
N VAL A 112 0.53 7.32 -7.50
CA VAL A 112 -0.17 6.06 -7.27
C VAL A 112 -1.65 6.36 -7.04
N VAL A 113 -2.51 5.61 -7.73
CA VAL A 113 -3.95 5.61 -7.52
C VAL A 113 -4.34 4.36 -6.74
N ILE A 114 -5.07 4.54 -5.64
CA ILE A 114 -5.58 3.47 -4.77
C ILE A 114 -7.06 3.76 -4.50
N GLY A 115 -7.97 3.00 -5.10
CA GLY A 115 -9.38 3.34 -5.15
C GLY A 115 -9.60 4.71 -5.78
N GLU A 116 -10.21 5.63 -5.02
CA GLU A 116 -10.43 7.02 -5.45
C GLU A 116 -9.30 7.97 -5.01
N ARG A 117 -8.29 7.46 -4.29
CA ARG A 117 -7.20 8.27 -3.73
C ARG A 117 -6.05 8.38 -4.71
N GLU A 118 -5.60 9.61 -4.88
CA GLU A 118 -4.50 9.99 -5.73
C GLU A 118 -3.32 10.45 -4.86
N ILE A 119 -2.25 9.66 -4.83
CA ILE A 119 -1.15 9.82 -3.87
C ILE A 119 0.16 10.06 -4.62
N GLU A 120 0.86 11.15 -4.31
CA GLU A 120 2.23 11.36 -4.81
C GLU A 120 3.17 10.26 -4.31
N THR A 121 4.04 9.75 -5.17
CA THR A 121 5.00 8.70 -4.80
C THR A 121 5.88 9.11 -3.61
N SER A 122 6.18 10.40 -3.44
CA SER A 122 6.94 10.93 -2.30
C SER A 122 6.20 10.77 -0.95
N LYS A 123 4.86 10.70 -0.97
CA LYS A 123 4.00 10.60 0.22
C LYS A 123 3.49 9.19 0.49
N ILE A 124 3.72 8.23 -0.41
CA ILE A 124 3.15 6.89 -0.31
C ILE A 124 3.51 6.21 1.02
N SER A 125 4.76 6.30 1.48
CA SER A 125 5.19 5.69 2.74
C SER A 125 4.42 6.23 3.95
N GLU A 126 4.13 7.54 3.97
CA GLU A 126 3.35 8.16 5.04
C GLU A 126 1.90 7.66 5.02
N VAL A 127 1.29 7.57 3.83
CA VAL A 127 -0.08 7.03 3.68
C VAL A 127 -0.13 5.57 4.12
N LEU A 128 0.84 4.74 3.70
CA LEU A 128 0.92 3.35 4.12
C LEU A 128 1.09 3.20 5.63
N GLN A 129 1.83 4.11 6.26
CA GLN A 129 1.98 4.11 7.72
C GLN A 129 0.67 4.49 8.42
N LYS A 130 0.02 5.58 8.00
CA LYS A 130 -1.27 6.02 8.56
C LYS A 130 -2.34 4.94 8.40
N ASP A 131 -2.45 4.32 7.22
CA ASP A 131 -3.40 3.23 6.97
C ASP A 131 -3.09 1.99 7.84
N ALA A 132 -1.81 1.71 8.12
CA ALA A 132 -1.43 0.62 9.03
C ALA A 132 -1.78 0.91 10.50
N GLU A 133 -1.60 2.14 10.95
CA GLU A 133 -1.98 2.62 12.29
C GLU A 133 -3.50 2.58 12.45
N TYR A 134 -4.24 3.06 11.45
CA TYR A 134 -5.70 2.96 11.38
C TYR A 134 -6.17 1.51 11.52
N ARG A 135 -5.67 0.60 10.70
CA ARG A 135 -6.06 -0.83 10.77
C ARG A 135 -5.66 -1.48 12.08
N LYS A 136 -4.58 -1.04 12.73
CA LYS A 136 -4.18 -1.53 14.04
C LYS A 136 -5.18 -1.12 15.11
N GLY A 137 -5.53 0.17 15.18
CA GLY A 137 -6.52 0.65 16.16
C GLY A 137 -7.89 0.00 15.96
N LEU A 138 -8.32 -0.18 14.70
CA LEU A 138 -9.57 -0.86 14.41
C LEU A 138 -9.58 -2.32 14.92
N ARG A 139 -8.49 -3.08 14.71
CA ARG A 139 -8.35 -4.45 15.23
C ARG A 139 -8.35 -4.51 16.76
N GLU A 140 -7.75 -3.54 17.43
CA GLU A 140 -7.75 -3.48 18.90
C GLU A 140 -9.17 -3.27 19.45
N ILE A 141 -9.95 -2.40 18.80
CA ILE A 141 -11.37 -2.18 19.15
C ILE A 141 -12.21 -3.44 18.86
N ASP A 142 -12.03 -4.04 17.68
CA ASP A 142 -12.75 -5.26 17.28
C ASP A 142 -12.47 -6.42 18.25
N LYS A 143 -11.21 -6.62 18.63
CA LYS A 143 -10.83 -7.64 19.61
C LYS A 143 -11.49 -7.38 20.96
N ARG A 144 -11.53 -6.13 21.41
CA ARG A 144 -12.19 -5.78 22.68
C ARG A 144 -13.69 -6.06 22.62
N ILE A 145 -14.36 -5.76 21.51
CA ILE A 145 -15.77 -6.10 21.28
C ILE A 145 -15.97 -7.62 21.35
N GLU A 146 -15.12 -8.37 20.66
CA GLU A 146 -15.15 -9.84 20.65
C GLU A 146 -14.95 -10.43 22.05
N ASP A 147 -13.96 -9.95 22.79
CA ASP A 147 -13.65 -10.43 24.15
C ASP A 147 -14.81 -10.15 25.13
N ILE A 148 -15.47 -8.97 25.01
CA ILE A 148 -16.66 -8.65 25.81
C ILE A 148 -17.82 -9.60 25.44
N GLN A 149 -18.09 -9.78 24.15
CA GLN A 149 -19.17 -10.66 23.68
C GLN A 149 -18.96 -12.10 24.14
N LYS A 150 -17.74 -12.64 23.99
CA LYS A 150 -17.39 -13.98 24.48
C LYS A 150 -17.63 -14.14 25.97
N LYS A 151 -17.33 -13.11 26.78
CA LYS A 151 -17.55 -13.15 28.22
C LYS A 151 -19.05 -13.11 28.58
N ILE A 152 -19.84 -12.34 27.84
CA ILE A 152 -21.31 -12.33 27.97
C ILE A 152 -21.87 -13.71 27.61
N ASP A 153 -21.42 -14.28 26.49
CA ASP A 153 -21.89 -15.59 26.02
C ASP A 153 -21.51 -16.71 27.00
N TRP A 154 -20.29 -16.68 27.53
CA TRP A 154 -19.85 -17.60 28.57
C TRP A 154 -20.75 -17.52 29.82
N ALA A 155 -20.96 -16.31 30.36
CA ALA A 155 -21.82 -16.12 31.52
C ALA A 155 -23.27 -16.52 31.26
N ASN A 156 -23.79 -16.36 30.04
CA ASN A 156 -25.14 -16.79 29.69
C ASN A 156 -25.29 -18.32 29.57
N ASN A 157 -24.22 -19.02 29.21
CA ASN A 157 -24.22 -20.46 28.95
C ASN A 157 -23.84 -21.30 30.17
N ASP A 158 -23.35 -20.67 31.24
CA ASP A 158 -23.07 -21.31 32.53
C ASP A 158 -24.15 -20.89 33.55
N PRO A 159 -25.00 -21.82 34.04
CA PRO A 159 -26.10 -21.48 34.94
C PRO A 159 -25.68 -20.81 36.26
N ASP A 160 -24.53 -21.18 36.81
CA ASP A 160 -24.04 -20.64 38.07
C ASP A 160 -23.52 -19.22 37.87
N GLU A 161 -22.73 -19.00 36.81
CA GLU A 161 -22.23 -17.68 36.44
C GLU A 161 -23.35 -16.74 35.99
N LYS A 162 -24.36 -17.26 35.28
CA LYS A 162 -25.53 -16.48 34.87
C LYS A 162 -26.24 -15.90 36.07
N LYS A 163 -26.51 -16.74 37.07
CA LYS A 163 -27.18 -16.33 38.30
C LYS A 163 -26.37 -15.25 39.04
N ILE A 164 -25.07 -15.47 39.21
CA ILE A 164 -24.17 -14.48 39.84
C ILE A 164 -24.17 -13.15 39.07
N ALA A 165 -24.07 -13.22 37.74
CA ALA A 165 -24.03 -12.05 36.87
C ALA A 165 -25.36 -11.27 36.81
N GLU A 166 -26.49 -11.95 36.98
CA GLU A 166 -27.81 -11.32 37.14
C GLU A 166 -27.94 -10.64 38.51
N GLU A 167 -27.61 -11.35 39.59
CA GLU A 167 -27.73 -10.87 40.98
C GLU A 167 -26.87 -9.63 41.26
N ASN A 168 -25.69 -9.53 40.66
CA ASN A 168 -24.77 -8.39 40.86
C ASN A 168 -24.88 -7.31 39.77
N GLY A 169 -25.80 -7.46 38.80
CA GLY A 169 -26.01 -6.52 37.70
C GLY A 169 -24.86 -6.46 36.69
N TRP A 170 -24.00 -7.48 36.63
CA TRP A 170 -22.84 -7.53 35.72
C TRP A 170 -23.26 -7.45 34.24
N PHE A 171 -24.33 -8.14 33.83
CA PHE A 171 -24.80 -8.10 32.45
C PHE A 171 -25.10 -6.68 31.97
N THR A 172 -25.75 -5.86 32.80
CA THR A 172 -26.05 -4.45 32.46
C THR A 172 -24.77 -3.69 32.15
N LYS A 173 -23.76 -3.80 33.02
CA LYS A 173 -22.45 -3.15 32.82
C LYS A 173 -21.71 -3.71 31.60
N ALA A 174 -21.81 -5.01 31.35
CA ALA A 174 -21.17 -5.67 30.21
C ALA A 174 -21.77 -5.20 28.88
N TYR A 175 -23.10 -5.14 28.77
CA TYR A 175 -23.78 -4.62 27.58
C TYR A 175 -23.52 -3.12 27.37
N GLU A 176 -23.53 -2.30 28.43
CA GLU A 176 -23.13 -0.89 28.32
C GLU A 176 -21.70 -0.71 27.80
N THR A 177 -20.78 -1.56 28.27
CA THR A 177 -19.37 -1.54 27.82
C THR A 177 -19.26 -1.99 26.37
N LEU A 178 -20.03 -3.00 25.96
CA LEU A 178 -20.10 -3.46 24.58
C LEU A 178 -20.59 -2.35 23.64
N GLU A 179 -21.69 -1.67 23.99
CA GLU A 179 -22.24 -0.59 23.17
C GLU A 179 -21.28 0.61 23.08
N LYS A 180 -20.61 0.96 24.18
CA LYS A 180 -19.53 1.98 24.14
C LYS A 180 -18.40 1.58 23.20
N ALA A 181 -17.98 0.33 23.21
CA ALA A 181 -16.92 -0.15 22.32
C ALA A 181 -17.35 -0.15 20.84
N LYS A 182 -18.61 -0.50 20.54
CA LYS A 182 -19.18 -0.41 19.18
C LYS A 182 -19.26 1.05 18.71
N LEU A 183 -19.71 1.98 19.56
CA LEU A 183 -19.73 3.40 19.24
C LEU A 183 -18.32 3.96 18.99
N GLU A 184 -17.35 3.57 19.82
CA GLU A 184 -15.95 3.94 19.62
C GLU A 184 -15.44 3.44 18.26
N ARG A 185 -15.82 2.22 17.85
CA ARG A 185 -15.49 1.68 16.53
C ARG A 185 -16.05 2.54 15.39
N GLU A 186 -17.33 2.90 15.47
CA GLU A 186 -17.98 3.76 14.46
C GLU A 186 -17.31 5.14 14.37
N GLN A 187 -17.04 5.75 15.52
CA GLN A 187 -16.32 7.03 15.59
C GLN A 187 -14.90 6.91 15.04
N TYR A 188 -14.20 5.82 15.36
CA TYR A 188 -12.85 5.56 14.87
C TYR A 188 -12.82 5.45 13.33
N ILE A 189 -13.78 4.74 12.74
CA ILE A 189 -13.95 4.68 11.28
C ILE A 189 -14.22 6.09 10.74
N SER A 190 -15.23 6.79 11.26
CA SER A 190 -15.61 8.12 10.76
C SER A 190 -14.48 9.15 10.83
N ASN A 191 -13.63 9.10 11.87
CA ASN A 191 -12.54 10.05 12.06
C ASN A 191 -11.32 9.78 11.17
N ASN A 192 -11.18 8.55 10.65
CA ASN A 192 -10.04 8.12 9.84
C ASN A 192 -10.41 7.79 8.38
N SER A 193 -11.67 8.03 7.98
CA SER A 193 -12.16 7.82 6.61
C SER A 193 -11.99 9.05 5.69
N LYS A 194 -11.26 10.08 6.13
CA LYS A 194 -11.03 11.36 5.42
C LYS A 194 -9.56 11.50 5.03
#